data_AF-A0A5J4N5K5-F1
#
_entry.id   AF-A0A5J4N5K5-F1
#
_cell.length_a   1.000
_cell.length_b   1.000
_cell.length_c   1.000
_cell.angle_alpha   90.00
_cell.angle_beta   90.00
_cell.angle_gamma   90.00
#
_symmetry.space_group_name_H-M   'P 1'
#
loop_
_entity.id
_entity.type
_entity.pdbx_description
1 polymer ?
#
loop_
_entity_poly.entity_id
_entity_poly.type
_entity_poly.pdbx_seq_one_letter_code
_entity_poly.pdbx_strand_id
1 'polypeptide(L)'
;PFSQDGSPTTKTFDRLHSQIGAEEAEEVGIEHLLRDIKDTTLGPLSQRLGAQLDGLSGLLRNLREIGNYLELVASNQLPVNHNVIYQLQDMFNRLPDLRLHDMVRAVHVNTNDQMLVIYIAAVMRAVLALHDLIGNKLANRESERNEEGNTGLDAKKSAGDQTKKGTLTSDEPDASKDNDAIAGVTPKAEDSSGPPAPSKK
;
A
#
# COMPACT_ATOMS: atom_id res chain seq x y z
N PRO A 1 -32.16 -38.94 -17.74
CA PRO A 1 -31.66 -39.04 -16.35
C PRO A 1 -32.56 -38.23 -15.41
N PHE A 2 -33.23 -38.87 -14.46
CA PHE A 2 -34.06 -38.16 -13.48
C PHE A 2 -33.20 -37.36 -12.49
N SER A 3 -33.76 -36.26 -11.97
CA SER A 3 -33.25 -35.63 -10.75
C SER A 3 -33.41 -36.60 -9.56
N GLN A 4 -32.61 -36.45 -8.49
CA GLN A 4 -32.62 -37.41 -7.37
C GLN A 4 -34.00 -37.54 -6.69
N ASP A 5 -34.81 -36.47 -6.67
CA ASP A 5 -36.17 -36.47 -6.11
C ASP A 5 -37.25 -37.07 -7.05
N GLY A 6 -36.85 -37.73 -8.15
CA GLY A 6 -37.77 -38.36 -9.11
C GLY A 6 -38.59 -37.38 -9.97
N SER A 7 -38.38 -36.07 -9.80
CA SER A 7 -39.03 -35.00 -10.55
C SER A 7 -38.61 -34.99 -12.03
N PRO A 8 -39.48 -34.48 -12.93
CA PRO A 8 -39.13 -34.34 -14.36
C PRO A 8 -37.95 -33.38 -14.53
N THR A 9 -37.11 -33.64 -15.54
CA THR A 9 -35.89 -32.88 -15.80
C THR A 9 -36.18 -31.42 -16.12
N THR A 10 -35.99 -30.55 -15.13
CA THR A 10 -36.04 -29.10 -15.28
C THR A 10 -34.65 -28.53 -15.61
N LYS A 11 -34.60 -27.36 -16.24
CA LYS A 11 -33.34 -26.64 -16.50
C LYS A 11 -33.10 -25.61 -15.39
N THR A 12 -32.16 -25.91 -14.50
CA THR A 12 -31.63 -24.95 -13.52
C THR A 12 -30.45 -24.17 -14.09
N PHE A 13 -30.14 -23.03 -13.49
CA PHE A 13 -28.88 -22.31 -13.71
C PHE A 13 -27.98 -22.53 -12.50
N ASP A 14 -26.81 -23.13 -12.71
CA ASP A 14 -25.80 -23.28 -11.67
C ASP A 14 -24.94 -22.01 -11.57
N ARG A 15 -24.54 -21.65 -10.34
CA ARG A 15 -23.73 -20.45 -10.10
C ARG A 15 -22.27 -20.73 -10.45
N LEU A 16 -21.84 -20.24 -11.61
CA LEU A 16 -20.42 -20.14 -11.95
C LEU A 16 -19.74 -19.05 -11.12
N HIS A 17 -18.46 -19.26 -10.80
CA HIS A 17 -17.60 -18.22 -10.25
C HIS A 17 -17.32 -17.17 -11.33
N SER A 18 -17.36 -15.89 -10.96
CA SER A 18 -17.16 -14.78 -11.89
C SER A 18 -16.32 -13.70 -11.22
N GLN A 19 -15.35 -13.18 -11.97
CA GLN A 19 -14.45 -12.10 -11.57
C GLN A 19 -14.35 -11.13 -12.75
N ILE A 20 -14.34 -9.84 -12.45
CA ILE A 20 -14.09 -8.79 -13.44
C ILE A 20 -12.58 -8.56 -13.46
N GLY A 21 -11.94 -8.95 -14.56
CA GLY A 21 -10.60 -8.48 -14.91
C GLY A 21 -10.66 -7.20 -15.74
N ALA A 22 -9.51 -6.64 -16.06
CA ALA A 22 -9.33 -5.56 -17.01
C ALA A 22 -8.08 -5.86 -17.86
N GLU A 23 -8.10 -5.46 -19.14
CA GLU A 23 -6.87 -5.39 -19.96
C GLU A 23 -6.12 -4.07 -19.69
N GLU A 24 -4.83 -3.96 -20.04
CA GLU A 24 -3.99 -2.78 -19.76
C GLU A 24 -4.63 -1.45 -20.23
N ALA A 25 -5.25 -1.45 -21.41
CA ALA A 25 -5.96 -0.30 -21.95
C ALA A 25 -7.25 0.06 -21.16
N GLU A 26 -7.89 -0.94 -20.53
CA GLU A 26 -9.07 -0.74 -19.69
C GLU A 26 -8.66 -0.28 -18.28
N GLU A 27 -7.59 -0.83 -17.71
CA GLU A 27 -7.08 -0.44 -16.38
C GLU A 27 -6.69 1.04 -16.35
N VAL A 28 -5.95 1.53 -17.36
CA VAL A 28 -5.61 2.96 -17.47
C VAL A 28 -6.86 3.85 -17.62
N GLY A 29 -7.89 3.36 -18.32
CA GLY A 29 -9.19 4.04 -18.42
C GLY A 29 -9.92 4.11 -17.07
N ILE A 30 -9.94 3.00 -16.33
CA ILE A 30 -10.55 2.89 -15.00
C ILE A 30 -9.81 3.77 -13.99
N GLU A 31 -8.48 3.77 -13.99
CA GLU A 31 -7.64 4.63 -13.14
C GLU A 31 -7.89 6.12 -13.40
N HIS A 32 -8.09 6.51 -14.66
CA HIS A 32 -8.44 7.89 -15.01
C HIS A 32 -9.83 8.28 -14.45
N LEU A 33 -10.82 7.41 -14.62
CA LEU A 33 -12.21 7.64 -14.17
C LEU A 33 -12.36 7.61 -12.65
N LEU A 34 -11.55 6.82 -11.94
CA LEU A 34 -11.63 6.66 -10.48
C LEU A 34 -10.69 7.58 -9.69
N ARG A 35 -9.96 8.49 -10.34
CA ARG A 35 -8.97 9.39 -9.70
C ARG A 35 -9.51 10.12 -8.46
N ASP A 36 -10.76 10.58 -8.51
CA ASP A 36 -11.37 11.39 -7.46
C ASP A 36 -12.04 10.53 -6.35
N ILE A 37 -12.00 9.20 -6.48
CA ILE A 37 -12.71 8.23 -5.60
C ILE A 37 -11.74 7.20 -5.01
N LYS A 38 -10.70 6.79 -5.75
CA LYS A 38 -9.70 5.78 -5.36
C LYS A 38 -8.63 6.43 -4.49
N ASP A 39 -8.75 6.28 -3.17
CA ASP A 39 -7.71 6.71 -2.22
C ASP A 39 -6.45 5.83 -2.36
N THR A 40 -5.50 6.31 -3.16
CA THR A 40 -4.18 5.70 -3.37
C THR A 40 -3.21 5.93 -2.21
N THR A 41 -3.57 6.72 -1.20
CA THR A 41 -2.74 6.93 0.01
C THR A 41 -2.87 5.78 1.02
N LEU A 42 -3.87 4.90 0.86
CA LEU A 42 -4.09 3.73 1.71
C LEU A 42 -2.94 2.72 1.62
N GLY A 43 -2.02 2.80 2.58
CA GLY A 43 -0.89 1.88 2.70
C GLY A 43 -1.31 0.40 2.86
N PRO A 44 -0.42 -0.56 2.55
CA PRO A 44 -0.78 -1.97 2.37
C PRO A 44 -1.33 -2.67 3.62
N LEU A 45 -1.11 -2.13 4.82
CA LEU A 45 -1.75 -2.62 6.05
C LEU A 45 -3.24 -2.29 6.09
N SER A 46 -3.63 -1.07 5.65
CA SER A 46 -5.03 -0.64 5.61
C SER A 46 -5.83 -1.46 4.59
N GLN A 47 -5.27 -1.67 3.39
CA GLN A 47 -5.86 -2.51 2.35
C GLN A 47 -6.10 -3.95 2.84
N ARG A 48 -5.12 -4.56 3.54
CA ARG A 48 -5.26 -5.90 4.13
C ARG A 48 -6.32 -5.96 5.24
N LEU A 49 -6.42 -4.93 6.07
CA LEU A 49 -7.43 -4.84 7.13
C LEU A 49 -8.84 -4.67 6.54
N GLY A 50 -8.99 -3.86 5.49
CA GLY A 50 -10.23 -3.75 4.71
C GLY A 50 -10.67 -5.11 4.15
N ALA A 51 -9.78 -5.80 3.43
CA ALA A 51 -10.08 -7.13 2.88
C ALA A 51 -10.47 -8.18 3.96
N GLN A 52 -9.93 -8.09 5.18
CA GLN A 52 -10.35 -8.94 6.31
C GLN A 52 -11.75 -8.57 6.82
N LEU A 53 -12.06 -7.27 6.94
CA LEU A 53 -13.37 -6.77 7.35
C LEU A 53 -14.46 -7.10 6.31
N ASP A 54 -14.15 -6.95 5.02
CA ASP A 54 -15.04 -7.28 3.91
C ASP A 54 -15.28 -8.80 3.83
N GLY A 55 -14.24 -9.61 4.04
CA GLY A 55 -14.36 -11.06 4.15
C GLY A 55 -15.26 -11.52 5.31
N LEU A 56 -15.12 -10.90 6.49
CA LEU A 56 -16.00 -11.15 7.64
C LEU A 56 -17.45 -10.72 7.34
N SER A 57 -17.62 -9.57 6.70
CA SER A 57 -18.93 -9.01 6.33
C SER A 57 -19.65 -9.86 5.27
N GLY A 58 -18.90 -10.38 4.30
CA GLY A 58 -19.37 -11.36 3.32
C GLY A 58 -19.79 -12.68 3.97
N LEU A 59 -19.00 -13.20 4.92
CA LEU A 59 -19.37 -14.41 5.68
C LEU A 59 -20.64 -14.18 6.51
N LEU A 60 -20.77 -13.05 7.21
CA LEU A 60 -21.97 -12.69 7.96
C LEU A 60 -23.20 -12.59 7.05
N ARG A 61 -23.05 -12.03 5.85
CA ARG A 61 -24.12 -11.97 4.85
C ARG A 61 -24.52 -13.37 4.39
N ASN A 62 -23.57 -14.22 4.03
CA ASN A 62 -23.84 -15.59 3.57
C ASN A 62 -24.55 -16.42 4.66
N LEU A 63 -24.14 -16.28 5.93
CA LEU A 63 -24.80 -16.96 7.06
C LEU A 63 -26.23 -16.46 7.29
N ARG A 64 -26.51 -15.17 7.07
CA ARG A 64 -27.88 -14.64 7.08
C ARG A 64 -28.71 -15.15 5.91
N GLU A 65 -28.15 -15.21 4.70
CA GLU A 65 -28.86 -15.75 3.52
C GLU A 65 -29.21 -17.25 3.71
N ILE A 66 -28.34 -18.04 4.34
CA ILE A 66 -28.63 -19.43 4.77
C ILE A 66 -29.72 -19.46 5.85
N GLY A 67 -29.63 -18.61 6.88
CA GLY A 67 -30.64 -18.53 7.95
C GLY A 67 -32.04 -18.20 7.42
N ASN A 68 -32.13 -17.21 6.53
CA ASN A 68 -33.37 -16.83 5.86
C ASN A 68 -33.94 -18.01 5.03
N TYR A 69 -33.10 -18.74 4.29
CA TYR A 69 -33.56 -19.92 3.54
C TYR A 69 -34.19 -20.97 4.47
N LEU A 70 -33.55 -21.27 5.60
CA LEU A 70 -34.09 -22.21 6.59
C LEU A 70 -35.40 -21.71 7.22
N GLU A 71 -35.56 -20.41 7.45
CA GLU A 71 -36.80 -19.81 7.96
C GLU A 71 -37.96 -19.91 6.94
N LEU A 72 -37.69 -19.66 5.65
CA LEU A 72 -38.69 -19.81 4.58
C LEU A 72 -39.09 -21.29 4.36
N VAL A 73 -38.16 -22.22 4.58
CA VAL A 73 -38.46 -23.67 4.57
C VAL A 73 -39.24 -24.09 5.83
N ALA A 74 -38.85 -23.64 7.02
CA ALA A 74 -39.52 -23.97 8.28
C ALA A 74 -40.95 -23.40 8.36
N SER A 75 -41.20 -22.25 7.72
CA SER A 75 -42.55 -21.68 7.55
C SER A 75 -43.35 -22.29 6.39
N ASN A 76 -42.83 -23.34 5.74
CA ASN A 76 -43.42 -24.03 4.58
C ASN A 76 -43.71 -23.12 3.35
N GLN A 77 -43.00 -21.98 3.23
CA GLN A 77 -43.13 -21.08 2.07
C GLN A 77 -42.31 -21.55 0.86
N LEU A 78 -41.25 -22.34 1.08
CA LEU A 78 -40.53 -23.07 0.03
C LEU A 78 -40.43 -24.57 0.35
N PRO A 79 -40.44 -25.44 -0.68
CA PRO A 79 -40.11 -26.85 -0.51
C PRO A 79 -38.65 -27.03 -0.08
N VAL A 80 -38.39 -28.05 0.73
CA VAL A 80 -37.05 -28.46 1.15
C VAL A 80 -36.24 -28.88 -0.07
N ASN A 81 -35.05 -28.31 -0.28
CA ASN A 81 -34.06 -28.87 -1.21
C ASN A 81 -33.04 -29.69 -0.43
N HIS A 82 -33.17 -31.02 -0.47
CA HIS A 82 -32.33 -31.94 0.30
C HIS A 82 -30.83 -31.77 0.03
N ASN A 83 -30.43 -31.40 -1.19
CA ASN A 83 -29.03 -31.14 -1.55
C ASN A 83 -28.42 -30.00 -0.72
N VAL A 84 -29.18 -28.92 -0.48
CA VAL A 84 -28.73 -27.77 0.33
C VAL A 84 -28.58 -28.19 1.80
N ILE A 85 -29.49 -29.03 2.30
CA ILE A 85 -29.43 -29.54 3.69
C ILE A 85 -28.22 -30.47 3.88
N TYR A 86 -27.93 -31.36 2.93
CA TYR A 86 -26.73 -32.21 3.01
C TYR A 86 -25.44 -31.40 2.95
N GLN A 87 -25.33 -30.42 2.04
CA GLN A 87 -24.16 -29.54 1.96
C GLN A 87 -23.97 -28.73 3.26
N LEU A 88 -25.06 -28.21 3.84
CA LEU A 88 -25.01 -27.47 5.10
C LEU A 88 -24.62 -28.38 6.28
N GLN A 89 -25.10 -29.63 6.32
CA GLN A 89 -24.68 -30.61 7.31
C GLN A 89 -23.17 -30.93 7.19
N ASP A 90 -22.67 -31.10 5.97
CA ASP A 90 -21.24 -31.28 5.70
C ASP A 90 -20.39 -30.06 6.11
N MET A 91 -20.92 -28.84 5.96
CA MET A 91 -20.25 -27.63 6.46
C MET A 91 -20.15 -27.63 7.99
N PHE A 92 -21.23 -27.95 8.71
CA PHE A 92 -21.20 -28.04 10.18
C PHE A 92 -20.29 -29.17 10.68
N ASN A 93 -20.31 -30.34 10.03
CA ASN A 93 -19.43 -31.48 10.33
C ASN A 93 -17.93 -31.17 10.11
N ARG A 94 -17.60 -30.16 9.32
CA ARG A 94 -16.23 -29.73 8.99
C ARG A 94 -15.73 -28.54 9.83
N LEU A 95 -16.52 -28.04 10.78
CA LEU A 95 -16.06 -27.00 11.71
C LEU A 95 -14.94 -27.58 12.60
N PRO A 96 -13.77 -26.90 12.71
CA PRO A 96 -12.67 -27.38 13.54
C PRO A 96 -12.99 -27.23 15.03
N ASP A 97 -12.68 -28.24 15.84
CA ASP A 97 -12.76 -28.11 17.30
C ASP A 97 -11.59 -27.26 17.81
N LEU A 98 -11.90 -25.98 18.06
CA LEU A 98 -10.98 -24.98 18.61
C LEU A 98 -10.48 -25.30 20.03
N ARG A 99 -11.07 -26.30 20.70
CA ARG A 99 -10.71 -26.70 22.08
C ARG A 99 -9.61 -27.76 22.14
N LEU A 100 -9.19 -28.31 20.99
CA LEU A 100 -8.08 -29.27 20.93
C LEU A 100 -6.78 -28.60 21.43
N HIS A 101 -6.21 -29.16 22.50
CA HIS A 101 -5.01 -28.62 23.16
C HIS A 101 -3.85 -28.39 22.18
N ASP A 102 -3.72 -29.22 21.15
CA ASP A 102 -2.63 -29.10 20.16
C ASP A 102 -2.88 -27.94 19.19
N MET A 103 -4.13 -27.61 18.87
CA MET A 103 -4.49 -26.40 18.12
C MET A 103 -4.21 -25.14 18.96
N VAL A 104 -4.62 -25.15 20.23
CA VAL A 104 -4.34 -24.04 21.18
C VAL A 104 -2.83 -23.83 21.32
N ARG A 105 -2.05 -24.91 21.48
CA ARG A 105 -0.58 -24.88 21.50
C ARG A 105 0.01 -24.31 20.21
N ALA A 106 -0.44 -24.77 19.04
CA ALA A 106 0.06 -24.30 17.76
C ALA A 106 -0.23 -22.79 17.53
N VAL A 107 -1.41 -22.31 17.93
CA VAL A 107 -1.77 -20.88 17.88
C VAL A 107 -0.87 -20.06 18.81
N HIS A 108 -0.60 -20.52 20.04
CA HIS A 108 0.30 -19.83 20.96
C HIS A 108 1.76 -19.76 20.46
N VAL A 109 2.29 -20.86 19.89
CA VAL A 109 3.65 -20.87 19.29
C VAL A 109 3.73 -19.88 18.13
N ASN A 110 2.81 -19.98 17.15
CA ASN A 110 2.78 -19.08 15.99
C ASN A 110 2.61 -17.60 16.41
N THR A 111 1.81 -17.32 17.44
CA THR A 111 1.66 -15.96 18.00
C THR A 111 2.94 -15.44 18.63
N ASN A 112 3.69 -16.30 19.35
CA ASN A 112 4.98 -15.95 19.94
C ASN A 112 6.03 -15.66 18.85
N ASP A 113 6.12 -16.49 17.81
CA ASP A 113 7.04 -16.32 16.69
C ASP A 113 6.75 -15.02 15.92
N GLN A 114 5.47 -14.71 15.66
CA GLN A 114 5.07 -13.44 15.05
C GLN A 114 5.37 -12.23 15.95
N MET A 115 5.19 -12.34 17.26
CA MET A 115 5.50 -11.28 18.22
C MET A 115 7.01 -10.97 18.26
N LEU A 116 7.85 -12.00 18.16
CA LEU A 116 9.31 -11.85 18.07
C LEU A 116 9.72 -11.07 16.80
N VAL A 117 9.12 -11.37 15.64
CA VAL A 117 9.36 -10.63 14.40
C VAL A 117 8.91 -9.16 14.52
N ILE A 118 7.75 -8.91 15.12
CA ILE A 118 7.26 -7.54 15.39
C ILE A 118 8.22 -6.77 16.30
N TYR A 119 8.75 -7.41 17.35
CA TYR A 119 9.70 -6.79 18.27
C TYR A 119 11.02 -6.42 17.56
N ILE A 120 11.60 -7.33 16.78
CA ILE A 120 12.83 -7.07 16.01
C ILE A 120 12.61 -5.92 15.01
N ALA A 121 11.48 -5.91 14.30
CA ALA A 121 11.13 -4.83 13.36
C ALA A 121 10.95 -3.47 14.06
N ALA A 122 10.41 -3.45 15.28
CA ALA A 122 10.27 -2.23 16.08
C ALA A 122 11.64 -1.68 16.52
N VAL A 123 12.56 -2.55 16.98
CA VAL A 123 13.93 -2.16 17.34
C VAL A 123 14.69 -1.62 16.12
N MET A 124 14.59 -2.28 14.96
CA MET A 124 15.20 -1.78 13.73
C MET A 124 14.69 -0.40 13.31
N ARG A 125 13.37 -0.15 13.39
CA ARG A 125 12.80 1.19 13.14
C ARG A 125 13.30 2.24 14.12
N ALA A 126 13.46 1.91 15.40
CA ALA A 126 13.97 2.84 16.40
C ALA A 126 15.43 3.23 16.12
N VAL A 127 16.26 2.29 15.66
CA VAL A 127 17.67 2.56 15.26
C VAL A 127 17.72 3.42 13.99
N LEU A 128 16.88 3.13 12.99
CA LEU A 128 16.80 3.94 11.76
C LEU A 128 16.33 5.38 12.07
N ALA A 129 15.24 5.55 12.81
CA ALA A 129 14.74 6.88 13.19
C ALA A 129 15.75 7.68 14.04
N LEU A 130 16.58 7.01 14.84
CA LEU A 130 17.68 7.65 15.55
C LEU A 130 18.82 8.07 14.61
N HIS A 131 19.16 7.26 13.61
CA HIS A 131 20.14 7.61 12.57
C HIS A 131 19.65 8.82 11.75
N ASP A 132 18.40 8.80 11.30
CA ASP A 132 17.76 9.89 10.56
C ASP A 132 17.73 11.19 11.39
N LEU A 133 17.42 11.09 12.69
CA LEU A 133 17.45 12.22 13.62
C LEU A 133 18.87 12.79 13.79
N ILE A 134 19.90 11.93 13.88
CA ILE A 134 21.30 12.37 13.96
C ILE A 134 21.74 13.04 12.65
N GLY A 135 21.36 12.48 11.49
CA GLY A 135 21.63 13.06 10.17
C GLY A 135 21.00 14.45 10.03
N ASN A 136 19.70 14.58 10.31
CA ASN A 136 18.98 15.85 10.31
C ASN A 136 19.60 16.86 11.29
N LYS A 137 20.00 16.41 12.50
CA LYS A 137 20.63 17.28 13.50
C LYS A 137 22.01 17.78 13.07
N LEU A 138 22.78 16.95 12.36
CA LEU A 138 24.09 17.33 11.83
C LEU A 138 23.96 18.29 10.64
N ALA A 139 23.07 17.99 9.69
CA ALA A 139 22.80 18.82 8.52
C ALA A 139 22.31 20.22 8.91
N ASN A 140 21.36 20.32 9.83
CA ASN A 140 20.89 21.62 10.32
C ASN A 140 22.01 22.44 10.97
N ARG A 141 22.85 21.82 11.80
CA ARG A 141 23.99 22.50 12.46
C ARG A 141 25.06 22.94 11.45
N GLU A 142 25.21 22.23 10.34
CA GLU A 142 26.10 22.63 9.25
C GLU A 142 25.51 23.77 8.41
N SER A 143 24.19 23.79 8.18
CA SER A 143 23.48 24.93 7.56
C SER A 143 23.63 26.18 8.43
N GLU A 144 23.26 26.11 9.71
CA GLU A 144 23.40 27.20 10.71
C GLU A 144 24.81 27.81 10.67
N ARG A 145 25.85 26.96 10.69
CA ARG A 145 27.27 27.40 10.66
C ARG A 145 27.70 28.00 9.32
N ASN A 146 27.16 27.51 8.20
CA ASN A 146 27.48 28.03 6.87
C ASN A 146 26.75 29.36 6.60
N GLU A 147 25.53 29.52 7.12
CA GLU A 147 24.78 30.77 7.11
C GLU A 147 25.49 31.85 7.96
N GLU A 148 25.89 31.53 9.19
CA GLU A 148 26.74 32.40 10.03
C GLU A 148 28.03 32.79 9.27
N GLY A 149 28.72 31.81 8.69
CA GLY A 149 29.98 32.01 7.96
C GLY A 149 29.85 32.92 6.73
N ASN A 150 28.71 32.91 6.04
CA ASN A 150 28.52 33.72 4.84
C ASN A 150 28.35 35.22 5.19
N THR A 151 27.65 35.54 6.28
CA THR A 151 27.41 36.95 6.71
C THR A 151 28.70 37.74 6.99
N GLY A 152 29.83 37.07 7.20
CA GLY A 152 31.13 37.69 7.43
C GLY A 152 31.94 38.05 6.16
N LEU A 153 31.52 37.64 4.96
CA LEU A 153 32.38 37.66 3.76
C LEU A 153 32.01 38.73 2.71
N ASP A 154 30.74 39.15 2.63
CA ASP A 154 30.29 40.14 1.63
C ASP A 154 30.93 41.53 1.78
N ALA A 155 31.47 41.85 2.97
CA ALA A 155 32.07 43.14 3.26
C ALA A 155 33.49 43.36 2.67
N LYS A 156 34.10 42.38 1.98
CA LYS A 156 35.55 42.45 1.66
C LYS A 156 36.06 41.86 0.33
N LYS A 157 35.25 41.84 -0.73
CA LYS A 157 35.70 41.49 -2.10
C LYS A 157 35.21 42.46 -3.19
N SER A 158 35.66 43.70 -3.14
CA SER A 158 35.32 44.75 -4.12
C SER A 158 36.51 45.66 -4.51
N ALA A 159 37.73 45.09 -4.63
CA ALA A 159 38.90 45.77 -5.22
C ALA A 159 39.99 44.77 -5.68
N GLY A 160 40.71 45.07 -6.78
CA GLY A 160 42.01 44.45 -7.12
C GLY A 160 42.07 43.70 -8.46
N ASP A 161 42.54 44.36 -9.52
CA ASP A 161 42.60 43.88 -10.91
C ASP A 161 43.92 43.11 -11.28
N GLN A 162 43.90 42.40 -12.41
CA GLN A 162 44.94 41.65 -13.17
C GLN A 162 46.46 41.90 -12.87
N THR A 163 47.38 40.91 -12.99
CA THR A 163 47.90 40.39 -14.30
C THR A 163 48.94 39.22 -14.22
N LYS A 164 48.82 38.25 -15.16
CA LYS A 164 49.87 37.52 -15.95
C LYS A 164 51.17 36.90 -15.31
N LYS A 165 51.37 35.55 -15.49
CA LYS A 165 52.26 34.89 -16.52
C LYS A 165 53.09 33.63 -16.09
N GLY A 166 52.67 32.42 -16.54
CA GLY A 166 53.55 31.25 -16.91
C GLY A 166 54.30 30.45 -15.81
N THR A 167 54.86 29.23 -16.02
CA THR A 167 54.75 28.22 -17.12
C THR A 167 55.38 26.85 -16.69
N LEU A 168 54.63 25.73 -16.73
CA LEU A 168 55.04 24.28 -16.75
C LEU A 168 55.93 23.76 -15.57
N THR A 169 56.06 22.47 -15.22
CA THR A 169 55.87 21.14 -15.88
C THR A 169 55.04 20.16 -14.99
N SER A 170 54.08 19.38 -15.53
CA SER A 170 54.12 17.92 -15.87
C SER A 170 54.59 16.99 -14.73
N ASP A 171 53.90 15.89 -14.39
CA ASP A 171 53.70 14.67 -15.21
C ASP A 171 52.34 13.92 -14.97
N GLU A 172 52.13 12.84 -15.73
CA GLU A 172 50.91 11.99 -15.94
C GLU A 172 50.79 10.78 -14.95
N PRO A 173 49.80 9.82 -15.03
CA PRO A 173 48.74 9.54 -16.04
C PRO A 173 47.32 9.32 -15.40
N ASP A 174 46.25 8.76 -16.01
CA ASP A 174 46.00 8.11 -17.32
C ASP A 174 44.49 8.17 -17.72
N ALA A 175 44.16 7.68 -18.92
CA ALA A 175 42.92 6.98 -19.30
C ALA A 175 41.57 7.74 -19.30
N SER A 176 41.37 8.55 -20.35
CA SER A 176 40.05 9.01 -20.82
C SER A 176 39.24 7.92 -21.56
N LYS A 177 37.89 7.93 -21.43
CA LYS A 177 36.85 7.89 -22.51
C LYS A 177 35.47 7.43 -21.96
N ASP A 178 34.37 8.19 -22.10
CA ASP A 178 33.60 8.60 -23.29
C ASP A 178 32.65 7.47 -23.80
N ASN A 179 31.39 7.70 -24.24
CA ASN A 179 30.45 8.83 -24.08
C ASN A 179 29.02 8.43 -24.53
N ASP A 180 28.10 9.41 -24.44
CA ASP A 180 26.80 9.60 -25.13
C ASP A 180 25.54 9.52 -24.21
N ALA A 181 24.65 10.53 -24.08
CA ALA A 181 23.98 11.45 -25.02
C ALA A 181 22.81 10.77 -25.78
N ILE A 182 21.60 11.35 -25.95
CA ILE A 182 21.02 12.70 -25.70
C ILE A 182 19.47 12.53 -25.47
N ALA A 183 18.59 13.42 -24.99
CA ALA A 183 18.52 14.89 -24.91
C ALA A 183 18.43 15.41 -23.43
N GLY A 184 17.58 16.34 -22.92
CA GLY A 184 16.36 17.07 -23.36
C GLY A 184 15.07 16.46 -22.77
N VAL A 185 14.01 17.19 -22.37
CA VAL A 185 13.59 18.61 -22.51
C VAL A 185 13.39 19.28 -21.13
N THR A 186 13.43 20.62 -21.07
CA THR A 186 13.29 21.43 -19.83
C THR A 186 11.85 21.65 -19.36
N PRO A 187 11.66 22.23 -18.16
CA PRO A 187 10.96 23.52 -18.15
C PRO A 187 11.79 24.66 -17.53
N LYS A 188 11.27 25.88 -17.69
CA LYS A 188 11.89 27.17 -17.39
C LYS A 188 11.28 27.77 -16.12
N ALA A 189 12.07 28.49 -15.32
CA ALA A 189 11.56 29.21 -14.16
C ALA A 189 10.78 30.47 -14.57
N GLU A 190 9.63 30.70 -13.93
CA GLU A 190 8.99 32.01 -13.80
C GLU A 190 8.53 32.20 -12.35
N ASP A 191 8.92 33.32 -11.76
CA ASP A 191 8.53 33.77 -10.41
C ASP A 191 7.82 35.12 -10.56
N SER A 192 6.63 35.25 -9.97
CA SER A 192 6.15 36.45 -9.27
C SER A 192 4.64 36.41 -9.02
N SER A 193 4.24 36.40 -7.74
CA SER A 193 3.15 37.21 -7.13
C SER A 193 2.62 36.59 -5.83
N GLY A 194 3.12 37.07 -4.69
CA GLY A 194 2.49 36.84 -3.39
C GLY A 194 1.23 37.70 -3.19
N PRO A 195 0.25 37.26 -2.37
CA PRO A 195 -0.98 38.00 -2.14
C PRO A 195 -0.78 39.26 -1.26
N PRO A 196 -1.54 40.35 -1.47
CA PRO A 196 -1.42 41.56 -0.67
C PRO A 196 -2.05 41.42 0.73
N ALA A 197 -1.46 42.08 1.72
CA ALA A 197 -1.93 42.10 3.11
C ALA A 197 -3.18 43.00 3.31
N PRO A 198 -4.02 42.75 4.33
CA PRO A 198 -5.30 43.45 4.50
C PRO A 198 -5.17 44.89 5.01
N SER A 199 -5.91 45.79 4.38
CA SER A 199 -6.03 47.21 4.75
C SER A 199 -6.71 47.41 6.11
N LYS A 200 -6.12 48.22 7.00
CA LYS A 200 -6.80 48.73 8.20
C LYS A 200 -7.51 50.06 7.92
N LYS A 201 -8.85 50.05 7.92
CA LYS A 201 -9.70 51.13 8.47
C LYS A 201 -11.14 50.66 8.60
#